data_AF-A0A841JXJ6-F1
#
_entry.id   AF-A0A841JXJ6-F1
#
_cell.length_a   1.000
_cell.length_b   1.000
_cell.length_c   1.000
_cell.angle_alpha   90.00
_cell.angle_beta   90.00
_cell.angle_gamma   90.00
#
_symmetry.space_group_name_H-M   'P 1'
#
loop_
_entity.id
_entity.type
_entity.pdbx_description
1 polymer ?
#
loop_
_entity_poly.entity_id
_entity_poly.type
_entity_poly.pdbx_seq_one_letter_code
_entity_poly.pdbx_strand_id
1 'polypeptide(L)'
;MAQSKSIYSREYGVFLDLLRAERLAARMTQIDLAKKLKETQTFVSKCERGERRLDMIETRRFCIAIGANYPEFAAKLDAAIEQSAAAKRIAPRR
;
A
#
# COMPACT_ATOMS: atom_id res chain seq x y z
N MET A 1 1.46 -19.84 -20.44
CA MET A 1 2.30 -18.78 -19.83
C MET A 1 1.47 -18.00 -18.82
N ALA A 2 2.08 -17.57 -17.71
CA ALA A 2 1.54 -16.69 -16.64
C ALA A 2 0.86 -17.33 -15.41
N GLN A 3 1.55 -18.24 -14.69
CA GLN A 3 1.29 -18.56 -13.29
C GLN A 3 2.26 -17.78 -12.38
N SER A 4 2.23 -16.45 -12.44
CA SER A 4 3.05 -15.59 -11.55
C SER A 4 2.29 -14.35 -11.04
N LYS A 5 1.11 -14.06 -11.61
CA LYS A 5 0.31 -12.87 -11.23
C LYS A 5 -0.20 -12.91 -9.78
N SER A 6 -0.41 -14.09 -9.20
CA SER A 6 -1.08 -14.25 -7.89
C SER A 6 -0.25 -13.82 -6.68
N ILE A 7 1.07 -14.03 -6.68
CA ILE A 7 1.94 -13.68 -5.54
C ILE A 7 2.14 -12.17 -5.53
N TYR A 8 2.57 -11.60 -6.66
CA TYR A 8 2.75 -10.16 -6.81
C TYR A 8 1.45 -9.37 -6.64
N SER A 9 0.29 -9.90 -7.07
CA SER A 9 -0.99 -9.23 -6.82
C SER A 9 -1.37 -9.21 -5.34
N ARG A 10 -0.94 -10.22 -4.58
CA ARG A 10 -1.24 -10.34 -3.15
C ARG A 10 -0.34 -9.42 -2.32
N GLU A 11 0.96 -9.44 -2.56
CA GLU A 11 1.91 -8.51 -1.92
C GLU A 11 1.53 -7.06 -2.22
N TYR A 12 1.11 -6.78 -3.46
CA TYR A 12 0.59 -5.48 -3.82
C TYR A 12 -0.72 -5.13 -3.09
N GLY A 13 -1.61 -6.10 -2.87
CA GLY A 13 -2.80 -5.90 -2.03
C GLY A 13 -2.44 -5.50 -0.59
N VAL A 14 -1.50 -6.21 0.03
CA VAL A 14 -0.98 -5.88 1.37
C VAL A 14 -0.39 -4.47 1.41
N PHE A 15 0.34 -4.09 0.37
CA PHE A 15 0.87 -2.74 0.21
C PHE A 15 -0.23 -1.66 0.17
N LEU A 16 -1.30 -1.89 -0.59
CA LEU A 16 -2.43 -0.95 -0.66
C LEU A 16 -3.18 -0.82 0.67
N ASP A 17 -3.39 -1.94 1.35
CA ASP A 17 -4.05 -1.96 2.66
C ASP A 17 -3.23 -1.18 3.69
N LEU A 18 -1.91 -1.37 3.71
CA LEU A 18 -1.00 -0.64 4.58
C LEU A 18 -0.97 0.86 4.27
N LEU A 19 -0.88 1.25 2.99
CA LEU A 19 -0.95 2.66 2.57
C LEU A 19 -2.22 3.34 3.06
N ARG A 20 -3.36 2.68 2.88
CA ARG A 20 -4.66 3.20 3.32
C ARG A 20 -4.74 3.29 4.84
N ALA A 21 -4.25 2.27 5.56
CA ALA A 21 -4.22 2.24 7.01
C ALA A 21 -3.39 3.40 7.59
N GLU A 22 -2.19 3.64 7.06
CA GLU A 22 -1.31 4.73 7.49
C GLU A 22 -1.94 6.12 7.20
N ARG A 23 -2.60 6.31 6.04
CA ARG A 23 -3.36 7.55 5.78
C ARG A 23 -4.47 7.76 6.81
N LEU A 24 -5.23 6.72 7.12
CA LEU A 24 -6.31 6.80 8.10
C LEU A 24 -5.78 7.05 9.52
N ALA A 25 -4.65 6.45 9.89
CA ALA A 25 -3.96 6.69 11.15
C ALA A 25 -3.48 8.17 11.26
N ALA A 26 -3.04 8.75 10.15
CA ALA A 26 -2.73 10.17 10.03
C ALA A 26 -3.99 11.08 10.03
N ARG A 27 -5.20 10.50 10.13
CA ARG A 27 -6.50 11.20 10.12
C ARG A 27 -6.71 12.09 8.89
N MET A 28 -6.14 11.69 7.75
CA MET A 28 -6.24 12.43 6.50
C MET A 28 -7.30 11.85 5.58
N THR A 29 -8.11 12.68 4.94
CA THR A 29 -8.97 12.24 3.83
C THR A 29 -8.14 12.04 2.56
N GLN A 30 -8.72 11.39 1.53
CA GLN A 30 -8.07 11.29 0.22
C GLN A 30 -7.85 12.68 -0.42
N ILE A 31 -8.74 13.65 -0.13
CA ILE A 31 -8.61 15.04 -0.60
C ILE A 31 -7.43 15.74 0.08
N ASP A 32 -7.27 15.56 1.39
CA ASP A 32 -6.17 16.20 2.13
C ASP A 32 -4.82 15.68 1.66
N LEU A 33 -4.73 14.37 1.42
CA LEU A 33 -3.52 13.76 0.88
C LEU A 33 -3.24 14.25 -0.54
N ALA A 34 -4.26 14.29 -1.40
CA ALA A 34 -4.13 14.79 -2.76
C ALA A 34 -3.58 16.22 -2.79
N LYS A 35 -4.10 17.11 -1.93
CA LYS A 35 -3.58 18.48 -1.78
C LYS A 35 -2.10 18.51 -1.43
N LYS A 36 -1.66 17.68 -0.47
CA LYS A 36 -0.24 17.61 -0.08
C LYS A 36 0.66 17.04 -1.19
N LEU A 37 0.14 16.09 -1.98
CA LEU A 37 0.86 15.51 -3.11
C LEU A 37 0.84 16.38 -4.38
N LYS A 38 0.10 17.50 -4.37
CA LYS A 38 -0.21 18.32 -5.56
C LYS A 38 -0.88 17.48 -6.67
N GLU A 39 -1.76 16.58 -6.26
CA GLU A 39 -2.49 15.63 -7.09
C GLU A 39 -3.99 15.77 -6.90
N THR A 40 -4.77 14.97 -7.64
CA THR A 40 -6.23 14.92 -7.50
C THR A 40 -6.69 13.87 -6.49
N GLN A 41 -7.88 14.05 -5.90
CA GLN A 41 -8.46 13.00 -5.06
C GLN A 41 -8.66 11.70 -5.87
N THR A 42 -9.04 11.81 -7.15
CA THR A 42 -9.15 10.67 -8.08
C THR A 42 -7.84 9.91 -8.21
N PHE A 43 -6.70 10.61 -8.31
CA PHE A 43 -5.37 9.98 -8.33
C PHE A 43 -5.15 9.12 -7.08
N VAL A 44 -5.38 9.69 -5.89
CA VAL A 44 -5.23 8.97 -4.62
C VAL A 44 -6.16 7.76 -4.56
N SER A 45 -7.41 7.94 -4.99
CA SER A 45 -8.43 6.90 -5.04
C SER A 45 -8.03 5.73 -5.96
N LYS A 46 -7.49 6.03 -7.15
CA LYS A 46 -7.00 5.01 -8.09
C LYS A 46 -5.78 4.27 -7.56
N CYS A 47 -4.89 4.97 -6.85
CA CYS A 47 -3.75 4.35 -6.19
C CYS A 47 -4.23 3.37 -5.10
N GLU A 48 -5.09 3.81 -4.18
CA GLU A 48 -5.58 2.95 -3.08
C GLU A 48 -6.39 1.74 -3.54
N ARG A 49 -7.06 1.83 -4.71
CA ARG A 49 -7.76 0.68 -5.32
C ARG A 49 -6.85 -0.20 -6.19
N GLY A 50 -5.61 0.20 -6.42
CA GLY A 50 -4.67 -0.53 -7.27
C GLY A 50 -4.90 -0.40 -8.77
N GLU A 51 -5.82 0.48 -9.19
CA GLU A 51 -6.03 0.83 -10.61
C GLU A 51 -4.83 1.60 -11.19
N ARG A 52 -4.10 2.33 -10.32
CA ARG A 52 -2.82 2.97 -10.64
C ARG A 52 -1.75 2.41 -9.71
N ARG A 53 -0.63 1.98 -10.28
CA ARG A 53 0.54 1.58 -9.50
C ARG A 53 1.33 2.79 -9.02
N LEU A 54 1.80 2.72 -7.78
CA LEU A 54 2.77 3.65 -7.22
C LEU A 54 4.17 3.07 -7.38
N ASP A 55 5.12 3.87 -7.85
CA ASP A 55 6.53 3.52 -7.78
C ASP A 55 7.13 3.81 -6.38
N MET A 56 8.41 3.47 -6.18
CA MET A 56 9.09 3.64 -4.90
C MET A 56 9.22 5.12 -4.48
N ILE A 57 9.44 6.03 -5.43
CA ILE A 57 9.57 7.47 -5.17
C ILE A 57 8.21 8.07 -4.82
N GLU A 58 7.16 7.68 -5.54
CA GLU A 58 5.79 8.08 -5.24
C GLU A 58 5.33 7.55 -3.88
N THR A 59 5.67 6.30 -3.55
CA THR A 59 5.41 5.72 -2.22
C THR A 59 6.11 6.51 -1.12
N ARG A 60 7.37 6.89 -1.33
CA ARG A 60 8.10 7.75 -0.38
C ARG A 60 7.44 9.11 -0.21
N ARG A 61 7.00 9.75 -1.30
CA ARG A 61 6.27 11.03 -1.26
C ARG A 61 4.95 10.90 -0.51
N PHE A 62 4.21 9.80 -0.73
CA PHE A 62 2.99 9.49 0.00
C PHE A 62 3.24 9.43 1.51
N CYS A 63 4.25 8.66 1.94
CA CYS A 63 4.63 8.55 3.36
C CYS A 63 4.92 9.92 3.98
N ILE A 64 5.76 10.73 3.31
CA ILE A 64 6.10 12.08 3.78
C ILE A 64 4.85 12.97 3.87
N ALA A 65 3.95 12.90 2.88
CA ALA A 65 2.73 13.70 2.87
C ALA A 65 1.82 13.38 4.06
N ILE A 66 1.70 12.10 4.44
CA ILE A 66 0.92 11.70 5.62
C ILE A 66 1.67 11.83 6.95
N GLY A 67 2.94 12.27 6.92
CA GLY A 67 3.77 12.39 8.12
C GLY A 67 4.36 11.07 8.62
N ALA A 68 4.34 10.02 7.79
CA ALA A 68 4.94 8.73 8.10
C ALA A 68 6.43 8.69 7.72
N ASN A 69 7.19 7.92 8.48
CA ASN A 69 8.60 7.62 8.20
C ASN A 69 8.67 6.48 7.15
N TYR A 70 9.31 6.75 6.01
CA TYR A 70 9.39 5.80 4.90
C TYR A 70 10.15 4.50 5.26
N PRO A 71 11.35 4.54 5.88
CA PRO A 71 11.99 3.34 6.43
C PRO A 71 11.08 2.50 7.34
N GLU A 72 10.33 3.13 8.25
CA GLU A 72 9.40 2.40 9.13
C GLU A 72 8.24 1.79 8.34
N PHE A 73 7.72 2.50 7.36
CA PHE A 73 6.69 1.98 6.44
C PHE A 73 7.20 0.75 5.68
N ALA A 74 8.43 0.79 5.16
CA ALA A 74 9.04 -0.32 4.45
C ALA A 74 9.20 -1.55 5.36
N ALA A 75 9.69 -1.36 6.59
CA ALA A 75 9.80 -2.44 7.57
C ALA A 75 8.43 -3.05 7.93
N LYS A 76 7.39 -2.21 8.09
CA LYS A 76 6.01 -2.69 8.31
C LYS A 76 5.48 -3.47 7.12
N LEU A 77 5.80 -3.04 5.89
CA LEU A 77 5.38 -3.72 4.67
C LEU A 77 6.01 -5.11 4.58
N ASP A 78 7.31 -5.24 4.81
CA ASP A 78 8.01 -6.53 4.80
C ASP A 78 7.38 -7.48 5.81
N ALA A 79 7.19 -7.02 7.05
CA ALA A 79 6.53 -7.81 8.09
C ALA A 79 5.09 -8.23 7.72
N ALA A 80 4.31 -7.34 7.10
CA ALA A 80 2.94 -7.64 6.68
C ALA A 80 2.91 -8.65 5.52
N ILE A 81 3.86 -8.57 4.59
CA ILE A 81 4.02 -9.54 3.50
C ILE A 81 4.37 -10.92 4.05
N GLU A 82 5.32 -11.00 4.99
CA GLU A 82 5.71 -12.25 5.65
C GLU A 82 4.54 -12.89 6.42
N GLN A 83 3.79 -12.10 7.18
CA GLN A 83 2.60 -12.57 7.91
C GLN A 83 1.53 -13.08 6.95
N SER A 84 1.29 -12.36 5.86
CA SER A 84 0.38 -12.79 4.81
C SER A 84 0.84 -14.12 4.22
N ALA A 85 2.13 -14.28 3.89
CA ALA A 85 2.69 -15.53 3.40
C ALA A 85 2.53 -16.69 4.40
N ALA A 86 2.79 -16.44 5.70
CA ALA A 86 2.64 -17.43 6.77
C ALA A 86 1.19 -17.89 6.97
N ALA A 87 0.22 -16.98 6.96
CA ALA A 87 -1.20 -17.31 7.08
C ALA A 87 -1.69 -18.29 5.99
N LYS A 88 -1.10 -18.23 4.80
CA LYS A 88 -1.41 -19.16 3.69
C LYS A 88 -0.83 -20.56 3.91
N ARG A 89 0.30 -20.69 4.61
CA ARG A 89 0.90 -22.00 4.94
C ARG A 89 0.05 -22.79 5.94
N ILE A 90 -0.69 -22.09 6.80
CA ILE A 90 -1.51 -22.68 7.87
C ILE A 90 -2.91 -23.06 7.35
N ALA A 91 -3.45 -22.33 6.37
CA ALA A 91 -4.75 -22.66 5.77
C ALA A 91 -4.66 -23.95 4.91
N PRO A 92 -5.48 -24.99 5.18
CA PRO A 92 -5.44 -26.22 4.41
C PRO A 92 -5.84 -25.95 2.96
N ARG A 93 -5.11 -26.56 2.01
CA ARG A 93 -5.52 -26.60 0.60
C ARG A 93 -6.81 -27.42 0.52
N ARG A 94 -7.94 -26.76 0.31
CA ARG A 94 -9.16 -27.39 -0.19
C ARG A 94 -8.97 -27.84 -1.63
#